data_AF-A0A9D9PV81-F1
#
_entry.id   AF-A0A9D9PV81-F1
#
_cell.length_a   1.000
_cell.length_b   1.000
_cell.length_c   1.000
_cell.angle_alpha   90.00
_cell.angle_beta   90.00
_cell.angle_gamma   90.00
#
_symmetry.space_group_name_H-M   'P 1'
#
loop_
_entity.id
_entity.type
_entity.pdbx_description
1 polymer ?
#
loop_
_entity_poly.entity_id
_entity_poly.type
_entity_poly.pdbx_seq_one_letter_code
_entity_poly.pdbx_strand_id
1 'polypeptide(L)' 'MIGQTLGPCLILSKVGEGGMGQVWRAHETRLKQVVAPRALPAEALG' A
#
# COMPACT_ATOMS: atom_id res chain seq x y z
N MET A 1 6.56 -5.22 -3.98
CA MET A 1 5.59 -5.28 -2.87
C MET A 1 4.46 -6.28 -3.09
N ILE A 2 4.04 -6.61 -4.31
CA ILE A 2 2.94 -7.58 -4.52
C ILE A 2 3.25 -8.92 -3.82
N GLY A 3 2.26 -9.47 -3.11
CA GLY A 3 2.39 -10.67 -2.29
C GLY A 3 3.02 -10.45 -0.91
N GLN A 4 3.49 -9.24 -0.61
CA GLN A 4 4.01 -8.90 0.72
C GLN A 4 2.88 -8.40 1.63
N THR A 5 3.10 -8.57 2.93
CA THR A 5 2.18 -8.10 3.97
C THR A 5 2.78 -6.87 4.65
N LEU A 6 2.08 -5.74 4.58
CA LEU A 6 2.42 -4.51 5.30
C LEU A 6 1.44 -4.33 6.46
N GLY A 7 1.87 -4.58 7.69
CA GLY A 7 0.96 -4.64 8.83
C GLY A 7 -0.11 -5.71 8.60
N PRO A 8 -1.42 -5.40 8.69
CA PRO A 8 -2.50 -6.35 8.40
C PRO A 8 -2.93 -6.39 6.91
N CYS A 9 -2.23 -5.66 6.03
CA CYS A 9 -2.59 -5.50 4.62
C CYS A 9 -1.75 -6.40 3.71
N LEU A 10 -2.38 -7.34 2.98
CA LEU A 10 -1.73 -8.11 1.92
C LEU A 10 -1.79 -7.33 0.60
N ILE A 11 -0.64 -7.02 -0.01
CA ILE A 11 -0.57 -6.27 -1.27
C ILE A 11 -0.95 -7.16 -2.46
N LEU A 12 -1.99 -6.77 -3.19
CA LEU A 12 -2.55 -7.53 -4.32
C LEU A 12 -2.04 -7.04 -5.68
N SER A 13 -1.99 -5.73 -5.88
CA SER A 13 -1.55 -5.13 -7.17
C SER A 13 -1.10 -3.69 -6.99
N LYS A 14 -0.33 -3.17 -7.95
CA LYS A 14 -0.04 -1.73 -8.03
C LYS A 14 -1.28 -1.01 -8.57
N VAL A 15 -1.64 0.12 -7.96
CA VAL A 15 -2.73 0.99 -8.45
C VAL A 15 -2.13 2.15 -9.25
N GLY A 16 -1.06 2.77 -8.75
CA GLY A 16 -0.42 3.87 -9.44
C GLY A 16 0.85 4.35 -8.74
N GLU A 17 1.54 5.29 -9.37
CA GLU A 17 2.73 5.97 -8.84
C GLU A 17 2.78 7.39 -9.38
N GLY A 18 3.22 8.34 -8.55
CA GLY A 18 3.42 9.73 -8.94
C GLY A 18 4.17 10.51 -7.87
N GLY A 19 4.16 11.85 -7.94
CA GLY A 19 4.91 12.73 -7.02
C GLY A 19 4.53 12.60 -5.53
N MET A 20 3.44 11.89 -5.24
CA MET A 20 2.96 11.58 -3.91
C MET A 20 3.44 10.20 -3.39
N GLY A 21 4.08 9.38 -4.22
CA GLY A 21 4.54 8.04 -3.89
C GLY A 21 3.77 6.93 -4.63
N GLN A 22 3.91 5.69 -4.15
CA GLN A 22 3.30 4.51 -4.76
C GLN A 22 2.00 4.15 -4.05
N VAL A 23 0.94 3.90 -4.83
CA VAL A 23 -0.36 3.44 -4.32
C VAL A 23 -0.56 1.99 -4.72
N TRP A 24 -0.97 1.18 -3.76
CA TRP A 24 -1.20 -0.25 -3.92
C TRP A 24 -2.64 -0.60 -3.61
N ARG A 25 -3.17 -1.67 -4.21
CA ARG A 25 -4.41 -2.30 -3.77
C ARG A 25 -4.03 -3.39 -2.78
N ALA A 26 -4.65 -3.41 -1.62
CA ALA A 26 -4.37 -4.40 -0.59
C ALA A 26 -5.66 -4.95 0.04
N HIS A 27 -5.61 -6.19 0.52
CA HIS A 27 -6.65 -6.76 1.37
C HIS A 27 -6.26 -6.55 2.83
N GLU A 28 -7.03 -5.74 3.55
CA GLU A 28 -6.88 -5.55 4.99
C GLU A 28 -7.62 -6.68 5.71
N THR A 29 -6.87 -7.49 6.45
CA THR A 29 -7.36 -8.77 6.99
C THR A 29 -8.20 -8.65 8.25
N ARG A 30 -8.09 -7.55 9.02
CA ARG A 30 -8.82 -7.38 10.30
C ARG A 30 -10.26 -6.91 10.10
N LEU A 31 -10.43 -5.91 9.25
CA LEU A 31 -11.68 -5.29 8.79
C LEU A 31 -12.22 -5.97 7.53
N LYS A 32 -11.45 -6.91 6.93
CA LYS A 32 -11.84 -7.74 5.77
C LYS A 32 -12.28 -6.92 4.55
N GLN A 33 -11.59 -5.82 4.30
CA GLN A 33 -11.92 -4.90 3.21
C GLN A 33 -10.74 -4.64 2.27
N VAL A 34 -11.04 -4.10 1.09
CA VAL A 34 -10.00 -3.66 0.15
C VAL A 34 -9.63 -2.23 0.46
N VAL A 35 -8.33 -1.97 0.61
CA VAL A 35 -7.77 -0.65 0.92
C VAL A 35 -6.69 -0.27 -0.08
N ALA A 36 -6.35 1.01 -0.12
CA ALA A 36 -5.33 1.56 -1.01
C ALA A 36 -4.16 2.21 -0.25
N PRO A 37 -3.26 1.45 0.40
CA PRO A 37 -2.14 2.03 1.12
C PRO A 37 -1.22 2.79 0.17
N ARG A 38 -0.81 3.97 0.62
CA ARG A 38 0.15 4.84 -0.05
C ARG A 38 1.49 4.74 0.63
N ALA A 39 2.50 4.25 -0.08
CA ALA A 39 3.89 4.28 0.36
C ALA A 39 4.48 5.66 0.05
N LEU A 40 4.90 6.38 1.09
CA LEU A 40 5.60 7.65 0.95
C LEU A 40 7.09 7.39 0.70
N PRO A 41 7.77 8.23 -0.11
CA PRO A 41 9.22 8.19 -0.22
C PRO A 41 9.87 8.43 1.15
N ALA A 42 11.03 7.84 1.41
CA ALA A 42 11.73 8.02 2.67
C ALA A 42 12.08 9.51 2.89
N GLU A 43 12.38 10.23 1.80
CA GLU A 43 12.66 11.67 1.81
C GLU A 43 11.45 12.53 2.26
N ALA A 44 10.23 11.99 2.19
CA ALA A 44 9.02 12.69 2.66
C ALA A 44 8.78 12.52 4.16
N LEU A 45 9.53 11.63 4.83
CA LEU A 45 9.55 11.46 6.28
C LEU A 45 10.65 12.38 6.83
N GLY A 46 10.34 13.68 6.94
CA GLY A 46 11.23 14.69 7.51
C GLY A 46 11.61 14.43 8.97
#